data_AF-A0A1V6N8M9-F1
#
_entry.id   AF-A0A1V6N8M9-F1
#
_cell.length_a   1.000
_cell.length_b   1.000
_cell.length_c   1.000
_cell.angle_alpha   90.00
_cell.angle_beta   90.00
_cell.angle_gamma   90.00
#
_symmetry.space_group_name_H-M   'P 1'
#
loop_
_entity.id
_entity.type
_entity.pdbx_description
1 polymer ?
#
loop_
_entity_poly.entity_id
_entity_poly.type
_entity_poly.pdbx_seq_one_letter_code
_entity_poly.pdbx_strand_id
1 'polypeptide(L)'
;MTPTIPQDINAAIELLENVGDTVDTIATNLEANRLDRRSFRKYLRDYADRAASDAQLINASREDTPQCANRGILLAYAHMELLCWLAKNNYTNSTTSVKWYSWRKMRAKYRLPLVKVSTPKSHLAKELQFIKTIADQLYAEIDGKNIPFMNGGAKYRKPSVCPPVDPPPGIDDLVHRATVAHKQLSQSF
;
A
#
# COMPACT_ATOMS: atom_id res chain seq x y z
N MET A 1 -14.68 28.28 3.18
CA MET A 1 -13.37 27.92 2.61
C MET A 1 -13.48 26.48 2.15
N THR A 2 -13.55 26.26 0.84
CA THR A 2 -13.45 24.93 0.25
C THR A 2 -12.06 24.40 0.56
N PRO A 3 -11.90 23.23 1.20
CA PRO A 3 -10.57 22.64 1.37
C PRO A 3 -10.05 22.36 -0.03
N THR A 4 -9.02 23.10 -0.43
CA THR A 4 -8.28 22.84 -1.66
C THR A 4 -7.63 21.48 -1.49
N ILE A 5 -8.23 20.47 -2.09
CA ILE A 5 -7.69 19.12 -2.04
C ILE A 5 -6.33 19.17 -2.73
N PRO A 6 -5.23 18.75 -2.07
CA PRO A 6 -3.91 18.76 -2.68
C PRO A 6 -3.94 18.01 -4.02
N GLN A 7 -3.36 18.58 -5.08
CA GLN A 7 -3.19 17.90 -6.37
C GLN A 7 -2.53 16.52 -6.21
N ASP A 8 -1.74 16.37 -5.15
CA ASP A 8 -1.03 15.15 -4.78
C ASP A 8 -1.96 13.97 -4.42
N ILE A 9 -3.21 14.23 -4.02
CA ILE A 9 -4.18 13.14 -3.77
C ILE A 9 -4.63 12.48 -5.08
N ASN A 10 -4.75 13.23 -6.17
CA ASN A 10 -5.09 12.64 -7.47
C ASN A 10 -3.98 11.69 -7.92
N ALA A 11 -2.72 12.12 -7.79
CA ALA A 11 -1.57 11.28 -8.09
C ALA A 11 -1.50 10.04 -7.18
N ALA A 12 -1.85 10.17 -5.90
CA ALA A 12 -1.96 9.05 -4.98
C ALA A 12 -3.04 8.03 -5.41
N ILE A 13 -4.23 8.51 -5.82
CA ILE A 13 -5.33 7.67 -6.31
C ILE A 13 -4.90 6.93 -7.58
N GLU A 14 -4.40 7.64 -8.59
CA GLU A 14 -3.92 7.06 -9.85
C GLU A 14 -2.84 6.00 -9.60
N LEU A 15 -1.94 6.27 -8.65
CA LEU A 15 -0.91 5.32 -8.28
C LEU A 15 -1.52 4.05 -7.66
N LEU A 16 -2.50 4.19 -6.77
CA LEU A 16 -3.15 3.06 -6.10
C LEU A 16 -3.98 2.18 -7.03
N GLU A 17 -4.60 2.76 -8.05
CA GLU A 17 -5.32 2.01 -9.08
C GLU A 17 -4.40 1.06 -9.85
N ASN A 18 -3.11 1.41 -10.00
CA ASN A 18 -2.14 0.67 -10.80
C ASN A 18 -1.14 -0.16 -9.96
N VAL A 19 -1.10 0.04 -8.64
CA VAL A 19 -0.06 -0.57 -7.81
C VAL A 19 -0.29 -2.05 -7.52
N GLY A 20 -1.53 -2.53 -7.68
CA GLY A 20 -1.90 -3.94 -7.48
C GLY A 20 -1.03 -4.88 -8.32
N ASP A 21 -0.92 -4.61 -9.62
CA ASP A 21 -0.12 -5.41 -10.56
C ASP A 21 1.36 -5.43 -10.20
N THR A 22 1.89 -4.27 -9.78
CA THR A 22 3.29 -4.16 -9.34
C THR A 22 3.53 -5.03 -8.11
N VAL A 23 2.64 -5.00 -7.11
CA VAL A 23 2.80 -5.79 -5.88
C VAL A 23 2.55 -7.28 -6.10
N ASP A 24 1.60 -7.67 -6.94
CA ASP A 24 1.41 -9.09 -7.28
C ASP A 24 2.61 -9.63 -8.07
N THR A 25 3.23 -8.82 -8.93
CA THR A 25 4.49 -9.18 -9.60
C THR A 25 5.63 -9.36 -8.59
N ILE A 26 5.71 -8.54 -7.53
CA ILE A 26 6.66 -8.77 -6.41
C ILE A 26 6.39 -10.12 -5.74
N ALA A 27 5.12 -10.39 -5.42
CA ALA A 27 4.72 -11.62 -4.75
C ALA A 27 5.07 -12.87 -5.58
N THR A 28 4.82 -12.81 -6.90
CA THR A 28 5.14 -13.85 -7.87
C THR A 28 6.65 -14.04 -8.02
N ASN A 29 7.43 -12.96 -8.07
CA ASN A 29 8.88 -13.04 -8.10
C ASN A 29 9.44 -13.69 -6.84
N LEU A 30 8.95 -13.34 -5.65
CA LEU A 30 9.39 -13.96 -4.39
C LEU A 30 9.10 -15.48 -4.35
N GLU A 31 7.96 -15.90 -4.91
CA GLU A 31 7.57 -17.31 -5.04
C GLU A 31 8.49 -18.09 -5.97
N ALA A 32 8.69 -17.58 -7.20
CA ALA A 32 9.55 -18.22 -8.19
C ALA A 32 11.02 -18.30 -7.71
N ASN A 33 11.40 -17.33 -6.88
CA ASN A 33 12.68 -17.27 -6.21
C ASN A 33 12.78 -18.20 -4.98
N ARG A 34 11.74 -18.89 -4.49
CA ARG A 34 11.84 -19.65 -3.22
C ARG A 34 12.39 -18.81 -2.03
N LEU A 35 12.38 -17.48 -2.14
CA LEU A 35 12.56 -16.52 -1.04
C LEU A 35 11.25 -16.34 -0.27
N ASP A 36 10.19 -16.94 -0.82
CA ASP A 36 8.93 -17.31 -0.21
C ASP A 36 9.03 -17.50 1.31
N ARG A 37 8.31 -16.63 2.00
CA ARG A 37 7.65 -17.01 3.24
C ARG A 37 6.17 -16.87 2.98
N ARG A 38 5.46 -17.99 2.80
CA ARG A 38 4.01 -18.09 2.53
C ARG A 38 3.15 -16.95 3.10
N SER A 39 3.36 -16.58 4.37
CA SER A 39 2.65 -15.48 5.04
C SER A 39 2.95 -14.07 4.50
N PHE A 40 4.20 -13.79 4.11
CA PHE A 40 4.60 -12.51 3.53
C PHE A 40 3.99 -12.32 2.14
N ARG A 41 4.01 -13.37 1.31
CA ARG A 41 3.35 -13.40 0.00
C ARG A 41 1.84 -13.18 0.12
N LYS A 42 1.21 -13.84 1.08
CA LYS A 42 -0.20 -13.62 1.39
C LYS A 42 -0.48 -12.15 1.68
N TYR A 43 0.33 -11.51 2.54
CA TYR A 43 0.18 -10.09 2.86
C TYR A 43 0.34 -9.16 1.65
N LEU A 44 1.26 -9.45 0.74
CA LEU A 44 1.40 -8.68 -0.49
C LEU A 44 0.20 -8.84 -1.43
N ARG A 45 -0.33 -10.06 -1.59
CA ARG A 45 -1.53 -10.30 -2.41
C ARG A 45 -2.79 -9.68 -1.78
N ASP A 46 -2.97 -9.84 -0.47
CA ASP A 46 -4.05 -9.19 0.29
C ASP A 46 -4.00 -7.65 0.12
N TYR A 47 -2.80 -7.08 -0.05
CA TYR A 47 -2.62 -5.66 -0.38
C TYR A 47 -2.91 -5.32 -1.85
N ALA A 48 -2.47 -6.15 -2.79
CA ALA A 48 -2.73 -5.94 -4.22
C ALA A 48 -4.24 -5.93 -4.51
N ASP A 49 -4.99 -6.86 -3.90
CA ASP A 49 -6.43 -7.02 -4.09
C ASP A 49 -7.27 -5.85 -3.55
N ARG A 50 -6.73 -5.06 -2.62
CA ARG A 50 -7.45 -3.97 -1.95
C ARG A 50 -7.08 -2.58 -2.44
N ALA A 51 -5.89 -2.38 -3.00
CA ALA A 51 -5.35 -1.05 -3.28
C ALA A 51 -6.28 -0.22 -4.18
N ALA A 52 -6.88 -0.84 -5.20
CA ALA A 52 -7.84 -0.18 -6.08
C ALA A 52 -9.16 0.19 -5.36
N SER A 53 -9.65 -0.67 -4.47
CA SER A 53 -10.84 -0.36 -3.65
C SER A 53 -10.55 0.77 -2.65
N ASP A 54 -9.37 0.76 -2.03
CA ASP A 54 -8.93 1.82 -1.12
C ASP A 54 -8.74 3.16 -1.88
N ALA A 55 -8.34 3.14 -3.16
CA ALA A 55 -8.31 4.33 -4.03
C ALA A 55 -9.71 4.94 -4.25
N GLN A 56 -10.72 4.10 -4.48
CA GLN A 56 -12.12 4.53 -4.62
C GLN A 56 -12.65 5.15 -3.33
N LEU A 57 -12.29 4.59 -2.16
CA LEU A 57 -12.61 5.16 -0.85
C LEU A 57 -12.00 6.55 -0.66
N ILE A 58 -10.72 6.71 -0.98
CA ILE A 58 -10.02 8.01 -0.90
C ILE A 58 -10.69 9.03 -1.82
N ASN A 59 -11.07 8.62 -3.04
CA ASN A 59 -11.75 9.53 -3.96
C ASN A 59 -13.11 9.97 -3.41
N ALA A 60 -13.87 9.04 -2.83
CA ALA A 60 -15.19 9.32 -2.28
C ALA A 60 -15.18 10.20 -1.02
N SER A 61 -14.13 10.13 -0.20
CA SER A 61 -14.03 10.90 1.05
C SER A 61 -13.90 12.42 0.82
N ARG A 62 -13.61 12.83 -0.41
CA ARG A 62 -13.31 14.22 -0.80
C ARG A 62 -14.49 15.17 -0.64
N GLU A 63 -15.69 14.68 -0.90
CA GLU A 63 -16.92 15.48 -0.96
C GLU A 63 -17.80 15.34 0.29
N ASP A 64 -17.21 14.84 1.39
CA ASP A 64 -17.97 14.55 2.60
C ASP A 64 -17.72 15.57 3.71
N THR A 65 -17.19 15.14 4.85
CA THR A 65 -16.87 16.04 5.96
C THR A 65 -15.36 16.30 5.98
N PRO A 66 -14.89 17.40 6.61
CA PRO A 66 -13.46 17.63 6.79
C PRO A 66 -12.74 16.45 7.49
N GLN A 67 -13.42 15.76 8.41
CA GLN A 67 -12.88 14.57 9.09
C GLN A 67 -12.78 13.36 8.16
N CYS A 68 -13.79 13.15 7.32
CA CYS A 68 -13.76 12.10 6.30
C CYS A 68 -12.64 12.36 5.27
N ALA A 69 -12.49 13.61 4.81
CA ALA A 69 -11.42 14.02 3.91
C ALA A 69 -10.02 13.84 4.55
N ASN A 70 -9.83 14.25 5.80
CA ASN A 70 -8.58 14.03 6.53
C ASN A 70 -8.22 12.55 6.64
N ARG A 71 -9.22 11.69 6.85
CA ARG A 71 -9.00 10.24 6.93
C ARG A 71 -8.70 9.63 5.56
N GLY A 72 -9.28 10.15 4.48
CA GLY A 72 -8.85 9.83 3.12
C GLY A 72 -7.38 10.18 2.87
N ILE A 73 -6.93 11.36 3.31
CA ILE A 73 -5.52 11.76 3.25
C ILE A 73 -4.65 10.81 4.07
N LEU A 74 -5.07 10.45 5.28
CA LEU A 74 -4.33 9.51 6.13
C LEU A 74 -4.22 8.12 5.49
N LEU A 75 -5.29 7.65 4.83
CA LEU A 75 -5.26 6.38 4.11
C LEU A 75 -4.24 6.45 2.97
N ALA A 76 -4.32 7.48 2.13
CA ALA A 76 -3.37 7.71 1.05
C ALA A 76 -1.91 7.74 1.57
N TYR A 77 -1.66 8.49 2.65
CA TYR A 77 -0.38 8.58 3.32
C TYR A 77 0.16 7.18 3.71
N ALA A 78 -0.65 6.38 4.39
CA ALA A 78 -0.26 5.04 4.83
C ALA A 78 0.12 4.12 3.65
N HIS A 79 -0.61 4.22 2.53
CA HIS A 79 -0.24 3.49 1.32
C HIS A 79 1.10 3.96 0.73
N MET A 80 1.30 5.27 0.61
CA MET A 80 2.53 5.82 0.04
C MET A 80 3.77 5.47 0.90
N GLU A 81 3.62 5.42 2.23
CA GLU A 81 4.67 4.92 3.13
C GLU A 81 5.00 3.45 2.86
N LEU A 82 3.99 2.59 2.75
CA LEU A 82 4.17 1.18 2.46
C LEU A 82 4.91 0.98 1.13
N LEU A 83 4.59 1.77 0.10
CA LEU A 83 5.27 1.68 -1.20
C LEU A 83 6.73 2.13 -1.14
N CYS A 84 6.99 3.23 -0.45
CA CYS A 84 8.37 3.66 -0.16
C CYS A 84 9.13 2.57 0.60
N TRP A 85 8.47 1.90 1.55
CA TRP A 85 9.05 0.80 2.30
C TRP A 85 9.35 -0.41 1.40
N LEU A 86 8.42 -0.81 0.54
CA LEU A 86 8.61 -1.92 -0.42
C LEU A 86 9.79 -1.66 -1.36
N ALA A 87 9.92 -0.45 -1.89
CA ALA A 87 11.05 -0.06 -2.74
C ALA A 87 12.39 -0.09 -1.99
N LYS A 88 12.43 0.40 -0.75
CA LYS A 88 13.65 0.35 0.09
C LYS A 88 14.15 -1.07 0.37
N ASN A 89 13.24 -2.05 0.40
CA ASN A 89 13.55 -3.43 0.72
C ASN A 89 13.90 -4.30 -0.51
N ASN A 90 13.92 -3.74 -1.74
CA ASN A 90 14.37 -4.39 -2.99
C ASN A 90 13.73 -5.78 -3.25
N TYR A 91 12.42 -5.92 -3.07
CA TYR A 91 11.72 -7.19 -3.34
C TYR A 91 11.50 -7.47 -4.84
N THR A 92 12.01 -6.63 -5.73
CA THR A 92 11.65 -6.60 -7.15
C THR A 92 12.61 -7.29 -8.12
N ASN A 93 13.76 -7.78 -7.66
CA ASN A 93 14.70 -8.41 -8.58
C ASN A 93 14.11 -9.71 -9.18
N SER A 94 13.98 -9.71 -10.51
CA SER A 94 13.55 -10.86 -11.32
C SER A 94 14.41 -12.11 -11.08
N THR A 95 13.75 -13.28 -11.18
CA THR A 95 14.33 -14.62 -10.96
C THR A 95 15.52 -14.96 -11.84
N THR A 96 15.58 -14.35 -13.02
CA THR A 96 16.62 -14.56 -14.03
C THR A 96 17.95 -13.92 -13.65
N SER A 97 17.96 -13.00 -12.67
CA SER A 97 19.12 -12.18 -12.34
C SER A 97 20.05 -12.78 -11.28
N VAL A 98 19.66 -13.85 -10.58
CA VAL A 98 20.44 -14.41 -9.46
C VAL A 98 20.46 -15.93 -9.46
N LYS A 99 21.67 -16.49 -9.43
CA LYS A 99 21.91 -17.91 -9.20
C LYS A 99 21.59 -18.27 -7.74
N TRP A 100 20.43 -18.88 -7.53
CA TRP A 100 19.82 -19.36 -6.26
C TRP A 100 20.78 -20.10 -5.32
N TYR A 101 21.75 -20.81 -5.88
CA TYR A 101 22.75 -21.58 -5.15
C TYR A 101 23.86 -20.73 -4.51
N SER A 102 23.88 -19.41 -4.73
CA SER A 102 24.89 -18.51 -4.16
C SER A 102 24.27 -17.50 -3.19
N TRP A 103 24.20 -17.90 -1.91
CA TRP A 103 23.72 -17.05 -0.81
C TRP A 103 24.42 -15.68 -0.72
N ARG A 104 25.72 -15.61 -1.07
CA ARG A 104 26.51 -14.37 -1.11
C ARG A 104 26.01 -13.39 -2.19
N LYS A 105 25.67 -13.92 -3.38
CA LYS A 105 25.08 -13.12 -4.48
C LYS A 105 23.64 -12.74 -4.20
N MET A 106 22.88 -13.64 -3.53
CA MET A 106 21.54 -13.31 -3.04
C MET A 106 21.57 -12.17 -2.02
N ARG A 107 22.45 -12.22 -1.01
CA ARG A 107 22.56 -11.16 0.01
C ARG A 107 23.03 -9.82 -0.57
N ALA A 108 23.85 -9.84 -1.61
CA ALA A 108 24.34 -8.62 -2.26
C ALA A 108 23.24 -7.93 -3.10
N LYS A 109 22.38 -8.70 -3.78
CA LYS A 109 21.32 -8.16 -4.65
C LYS A 109 19.99 -7.96 -3.92
N TYR A 110 19.57 -8.93 -3.13
CA TYR A 110 18.43 -8.82 -2.24
C TYR A 110 18.95 -8.30 -0.89
N ARG A 111 18.61 -7.06 -0.53
CA ARG A 111 18.89 -6.47 0.80
C ARG A 111 18.03 -7.11 1.90
N LEU A 112 17.83 -8.43 1.82
CA LEU A 112 17.06 -9.20 2.78
C LEU A 112 17.93 -9.47 4.01
N PRO A 113 17.39 -9.27 5.22
CA PRO A 113 17.95 -9.92 6.39
C PRO A 113 17.64 -11.42 6.29
N LEU A 114 18.45 -12.18 5.54
CA LEU A 114 18.30 -13.64 5.35
C LEU A 114 18.14 -14.41 6.67
N VAL A 115 18.61 -13.82 7.78
CA VAL A 115 18.64 -14.42 9.12
C VAL A 115 17.59 -13.81 10.08
N LYS A 116 17.07 -12.60 9.82
CA LYS A 116 16.14 -11.88 10.74
C LYS A 116 14.90 -11.34 10.03
N VAL A 117 14.14 -12.23 9.40
CA VAL A 117 12.94 -11.87 8.62
C VAL A 117 11.69 -11.67 9.50
N SER A 118 11.77 -11.90 10.82
CA SER A 118 10.66 -11.59 11.74
C SER A 118 10.32 -10.10 11.76
N THR A 119 11.33 -9.23 11.63
CA THR A 119 11.15 -7.77 11.67
C THR A 119 10.43 -7.23 10.44
N PRO A 120 10.82 -7.55 9.18
CA PRO A 120 10.09 -7.09 8.00
C PRO A 120 8.67 -7.65 7.89
N LYS A 121 8.46 -8.91 8.30
CA LYS A 121 7.12 -9.53 8.29
C LYS A 121 6.18 -8.85 9.29
N SER A 122 6.65 -8.60 10.51
CA SER A 122 5.84 -7.94 11.54
C SER A 122 5.57 -6.47 11.18
N HIS A 123 6.52 -5.80 10.52
CA HIS A 123 6.31 -4.46 9.98
C HIS A 123 5.20 -4.43 8.93
N LEU A 124 5.31 -5.26 7.88
CA LEU A 124 4.30 -5.35 6.83
C LEU A 124 2.92 -5.70 7.41
N ALA A 125 2.85 -6.65 8.35
CA ALA A 125 1.59 -7.00 9.01
C ALA A 125 0.98 -5.82 9.78
N LYS A 126 1.81 -5.01 10.46
CA LYS A 126 1.36 -3.81 11.18
C LYS A 126 0.88 -2.72 10.23
N GLU A 127 1.62 -2.43 9.16
CA GLU A 127 1.23 -1.45 8.14
C GLU A 127 -0.09 -1.85 7.46
N LEU A 128 -0.26 -3.11 7.09
CA LEU A 128 -1.51 -3.59 6.47
C LEU A 128 -2.68 -3.57 7.44
N GLN A 129 -2.45 -3.87 8.72
CA GLN A 129 -3.48 -3.76 9.75
C GLN A 129 -3.86 -2.29 9.97
N PHE A 130 -2.90 -1.38 9.91
CA PHE A 130 -3.13 0.06 10.02
C PHE A 130 -3.94 0.58 8.83
N ILE A 131 -3.51 0.30 7.59
CA ILE A 131 -4.26 0.62 6.36
C ILE A 131 -5.68 0.07 6.45
N LYS A 132 -5.84 -1.21 6.85
CA LYS A 132 -7.16 -1.81 7.02
C LYS A 132 -8.03 -1.04 8.01
N THR A 133 -7.48 -0.66 9.15
CA THR A 133 -8.23 0.01 10.20
C THR A 133 -8.69 1.39 9.74
N ILE A 134 -7.83 2.14 9.05
CA ILE A 134 -8.18 3.45 8.48
C ILE A 134 -9.25 3.28 7.40
N ALA A 135 -9.11 2.30 6.51
CA ALA A 135 -10.07 2.05 5.44
C ALA A 135 -11.44 1.61 5.99
N ASP A 136 -11.47 0.77 7.03
CA ASP A 136 -12.70 0.37 7.74
C ASP A 136 -13.39 1.59 8.39
N GLN A 137 -12.63 2.48 9.02
CA GLN A 137 -13.15 3.74 9.59
C GLN A 137 -13.67 4.70 8.52
N LEU A 138 -12.94 4.84 7.41
CA LEU A 138 -13.32 5.68 6.29
C LEU A 138 -14.59 5.17 5.62
N TYR A 139 -14.66 3.86 5.39
CA TYR A 139 -15.87 3.21 4.88
C TYR A 139 -17.07 3.45 5.78
N ALA A 140 -16.93 3.34 7.11
CA ALA A 140 -18.03 3.59 8.04
C ALA A 140 -18.54 5.03 8.05
N GLU A 141 -17.68 6.03 7.83
CA GLU A 141 -18.13 7.42 7.69
C GLU A 141 -18.83 7.69 6.36
N ILE A 142 -18.40 6.99 5.32
CA ILE A 142 -18.91 7.16 3.95
C ILE A 142 -20.21 6.37 3.70
N ASP A 143 -20.44 5.27 4.41
CA ASP A 143 -21.53 4.29 4.20
C ASP A 143 -22.96 4.90 4.29
N GLY A 144 -23.11 6.14 4.76
CA GLY A 144 -24.35 6.92 4.63
C GLY A 144 -24.64 7.44 3.21
N LYS A 145 -23.68 7.35 2.27
CA LYS A 145 -23.80 7.75 0.87
C LYS A 145 -23.79 6.50 -0.02
N ASN A 146 -24.77 6.37 -0.91
CA ASN A 146 -24.86 5.29 -1.91
C ASN A 146 -23.70 5.36 -2.92
N ILE A 147 -22.52 4.95 -2.51
CA ILE A 147 -21.42 4.71 -3.44
C ILE A 147 -21.71 3.40 -4.15
N PRO A 148 -21.70 3.35 -5.49
CA PRO A 148 -21.87 2.12 -6.23
C PRO A 148 -20.89 1.09 -5.68
N PHE A 149 -21.42 -0.05 -5.24
CA PHE A 149 -20.67 -1.14 -4.61
C PHE A 149 -19.30 -1.29 -5.27
N MET A 150 -18.24 -1.11 -4.46
CA MET A 150 -16.86 -1.38 -4.87
C MET A 150 -16.79 -2.83 -5.36
N ASN A 151 -16.82 -3.01 -6.67
CA ASN A 151 -16.57 -4.29 -7.31
C ASN A 151 -15.06 -4.55 -7.18
N GLY A 152 -14.62 -4.97 -6.00
CA GLY A 152 -13.21 -5.22 -5.67
C GLY A 152 -13.05 -6.05 -4.40
N GLY A 153 -11.92 -6.75 -4.27
CA GLY A 153 -11.70 -7.84 -3.31
C GLY A 153 -11.69 -7.45 -1.83
N ALA A 154 -11.76 -6.16 -1.48
CA ALA A 154 -11.69 -5.67 -0.11
C ALA A 154 -13.02 -5.82 0.65
N LYS A 155 -13.00 -6.53 1.78
CA LYS A 155 -14.14 -6.60 2.71
C LYS A 155 -13.95 -5.61 3.85
N TYR A 156 -14.69 -4.50 3.81
CA TYR A 156 -14.68 -3.48 4.85
C TYR A 156 -15.57 -3.86 6.04
N ARG A 157 -15.15 -3.46 7.24
CA ARG A 157 -15.92 -3.59 8.48
C ARG A 157 -16.32 -2.21 8.98
N LYS A 158 -17.47 -2.11 9.62
CA LYS A 158 -17.94 -0.87 10.26
C LYS A 158 -17.52 -0.84 11.73
N PRO A 159 -16.49 -0.05 12.11
CA PRO A 159 -16.18 0.16 13.52
C PRO A 159 -17.30 0.94 14.22
N SER A 160 -17.42 0.75 15.53
CA SER A 160 -18.41 1.43 16.37
C SER A 160 -18.05 2.89 16.68
N VAL A 161 -16.76 3.25 16.60
CA VAL A 161 -16.25 4.58 16.90
C VAL A 161 -15.16 4.93 15.89
N CYS A 162 -15.29 6.10 15.27
CA CYS A 162 -14.25 6.71 14.44
C CYS A 162 -13.63 7.89 15.21
N PRO A 163 -12.37 7.79 15.67
CA PRO A 163 -11.71 8.92 16.31
C PRO A 163 -11.48 10.04 15.30
N PRO A 164 -11.45 11.32 15.74
CA PRO A 164 -11.07 12.43 14.88
C PRO A 164 -9.63 12.28 14.41
N VAL A 165 -9.37 12.70 13.18
CA VAL A 165 -8.08 12.56 12.50
C VAL A 165 -7.63 13.92 11.98
N ASP A 166 -6.41 14.28 12.34
CA ASP A 166 -5.70 15.40 11.73
C ASP A 166 -5.00 14.93 10.44
N PRO A 167 -4.91 15.77 9.40
CA PRO A 167 -4.23 15.40 8.18
C PRO A 167 -2.72 15.23 8.46
N PRO A 168 -2.09 14.15 7.96
CA PRO A 168 -0.66 13.95 8.15
C PRO A 168 0.16 15.05 7.43
N PRO A 169 1.26 15.53 8.03
CA PRO A 169 2.11 16.53 7.40
C PRO A 169 2.92 15.91 6.24
N GLY A 170 3.18 16.70 5.20
CA GLY A 170 4.14 16.34 4.14
C GLY A 170 3.65 15.25 3.17
N ILE A 171 2.34 15.15 2.95
CA ILE A 171 1.78 14.20 1.98
C ILE A 171 2.34 14.42 0.56
N ASP A 172 2.56 15.66 0.14
CA ASP A 172 3.05 16.01 -1.20
C ASP A 172 4.44 15.41 -1.48
N ASP A 173 5.38 15.59 -0.55
CA ASP A 173 6.72 14.97 -0.62
C ASP A 173 6.65 13.44 -0.62
N LEU A 174 5.75 12.87 0.19
CA LEU A 174 5.58 11.44 0.28
C LEU A 174 5.01 10.84 -1.01
N VAL A 175 4.02 11.49 -1.64
CA VAL A 175 3.46 11.08 -2.93
C VAL A 175 4.53 11.14 -4.01
N HIS A 176 5.36 12.18 -4.03
CA HIS A 176 6.49 12.26 -4.95
C HIS A 176 7.45 11.08 -4.75
N ARG A 177 7.88 10.81 -3.51
CA ARG A 177 8.76 9.68 -3.17
C ARG A 177 8.13 8.33 -3.54
N ALA A 178 6.84 8.15 -3.29
CA ALA A 178 6.12 6.93 -3.60
C ALA A 178 5.94 6.73 -5.12
N THR A 179 5.77 7.81 -5.88
CA THR A 179 5.76 7.76 -7.35
C THR A 179 7.10 7.31 -7.90
N VAL A 180 8.22 7.85 -7.38
CA VAL A 180 9.57 7.39 -7.72
C VAL A 180 9.77 5.94 -7.31
N ALA A 181 9.30 5.55 -6.12
CA ALA A 181 9.36 4.18 -5.62
C ALA A 181 8.58 3.22 -6.54
N HIS A 182 7.34 3.54 -6.95
CA HIS A 182 6.57 2.75 -7.89
C HIS A 182 7.30 2.62 -9.23
N LYS A 183 7.85 3.71 -9.78
CA LYS A 183 8.65 3.65 -11.02
C LYS A 183 9.83 2.69 -10.88
N GLN A 184 10.58 2.77 -9.78
CA GLN A 184 11.66 1.82 -9.50
C GLN A 184 11.15 0.37 -9.39
N LEU A 185 10.01 0.17 -8.71
CA LEU A 185 9.45 -1.16 -8.52
C LEU A 185 9.00 -1.78 -9.85
N SER A 186 8.32 -1.00 -10.69
CA SER A 186 7.82 -1.43 -12.01
C SER A 186 8.92 -1.63 -13.05
N GLN A 187 10.00 -0.84 -13.03
CA GLN A 187 11.15 -0.96 -13.93
C GLN A 187 12.10 -2.12 -13.56
N SER A 188 11.91 -2.76 -12.41
CA SER A 188 12.77 -3.84 -11.93
C SER A 188 12.38 -5.23 -12.46
N PHE A 189 11.31 -5.30 -13.27
CA PHE A 189 10.77 -6.54 -13.84
C PHE A 189 11.20 -6.75 -15.29
#